data_AF-A0A7X9BB14-F1
#
_entry.id   AF-A0A7X9BB14-F1
#
_cell.length_a   1.000
_cell.length_b   1.000
_cell.length_c   1.000
_cell.angle_alpha   90.00
_cell.angle_beta   90.00
_cell.angle_gamma   90.00
#
_symmetry.space_group_name_H-M   'P 1'
#
loop_
_entity.id
_entity.type
_entity.pdbx_description
1 polymer ?
#
loop_
_entity_poly.entity_id
_entity_poly.type
_entity_poly.pdbx_seq_one_letter_code
_entity_poly.pdbx_strand_id
1 'polypeptide(L)'
;MYSLPSSITIRINGTILGTDKYTYSSSTGQAVINSVTGDVSVEGSASCLVEGTKILLANGKYKNVEDIGYYDLLAVWNYKEGKKGYAYPIWILSAGHANEYLKSSFSDGSYLKTVDTHSIFDVGKNQFISIDDIDFTVGNKVAKVDKNGNLYSVELIKQEKVSEFIKYYHIITSYNHNVISNDFITTDGNAFFANVYQFDNNMKWNGKEMSLAKKSHYTYDDFKDLIPYGLYEGLRLKEASYFKKYLDLDTFKYYINESVIKNHHKSPVYDKDGNRIWLVTISTEDINQFIDKSFKKEATYYIFPIKKDVKFYLDASNGEKYFPGDKIKIYYSRHFIAIK
;
A
#
# COMPACT_ATOMS: atom_id res chain seq x y z
N MET A 1 2.39 5.26 22.00
CA MET A 1 2.66 6.66 22.41
C MET A 1 3.83 7.10 21.55
N TYR A 2 3.63 7.98 20.58
CA TYR A 2 4.68 8.36 19.62
C TYR A 2 5.75 9.20 20.35
N SER A 3 7.02 8.86 20.16
CA SER A 3 8.14 9.74 20.46
C SER A 3 8.77 10.15 19.15
N LEU A 4 8.88 11.45 18.91
CA LEU A 4 9.68 11.94 17.80
C LEU A 4 11.13 11.47 17.98
N PRO A 5 11.92 11.34 16.89
CA PRO A 5 13.31 10.88 17.01
C PRO A 5 14.06 11.75 18.01
N SER A 6 15.01 11.18 18.75
CA SER A 6 15.78 11.90 19.77
C SER A 6 16.74 12.93 19.17
N SER A 7 17.05 12.80 17.89
CA SER A 7 17.90 13.71 17.12
C SER A 7 17.52 13.68 15.64
N ILE A 8 17.90 14.73 14.92
CA ILE A 8 17.79 14.84 13.46
C ILE A 8 19.16 15.23 12.89
N THR A 9 19.38 15.03 11.59
CA THR A 9 20.55 15.55 10.88
C THR A 9 20.10 16.62 9.89
N ILE A 10 20.74 17.79 9.92
CA ILE A 10 20.44 18.89 9.01
C ILE A 10 21.61 19.06 8.03
N ARG A 11 21.34 19.36 6.76
CA ARG A 11 22.36 19.71 5.76
C ARG A 11 22.11 21.11 5.21
N ILE A 12 23.20 21.86 4.99
CA ILE A 12 23.21 23.14 4.26
C ILE A 12 24.20 22.99 3.11
N ASN A 13 23.75 23.20 1.86
CA ASN A 13 24.56 23.00 0.65
C ASN A 13 25.26 21.63 0.61
N GLY A 14 24.53 20.56 0.95
CA GLY A 14 25.05 19.18 1.00
C GLY A 14 25.94 18.83 2.21
N THR A 15 26.35 19.82 3.00
CA THR A 15 27.25 19.64 4.16
C THR A 15 26.44 19.44 5.44
N ILE A 16 26.80 18.44 6.26
CA ILE A 16 26.16 18.21 7.56
C ILE A 16 26.40 19.42 8.47
N LEU A 17 25.31 20.00 8.96
CA LEU A 17 25.31 21.10 9.89
C LEU A 17 25.58 20.56 11.31
N GLY A 18 26.54 21.16 12.01
CA GLY A 18 26.86 20.80 13.39
C GLY A 18 25.66 20.93 14.32
N THR A 19 25.54 20.03 15.30
CA THR A 19 24.44 20.01 16.29
C THR A 19 24.40 21.25 17.19
N ASP A 20 25.44 22.08 17.17
CA ASP A 20 25.52 23.38 17.84
C ASP A 20 24.86 24.52 17.04
N LYS A 21 24.52 24.29 15.76
CA LYS A 21 23.98 25.31 14.84
C LYS A 21 22.46 25.26 14.67
N TYR A 22 21.82 24.24 15.21
CA TYR A 22 20.38 24.11 15.20
C TYR A 22 19.88 23.58 16.54
N THR A 23 18.63 23.88 16.85
CA THR A 23 17.90 23.19 17.91
C THR A 23 16.90 22.23 17.29
N TYR A 24 16.60 21.15 17.99
CA TYR A 24 15.53 20.25 17.62
C TYR A 24 14.83 19.76 18.89
N SER A 25 13.51 19.85 18.89
CA SER A 25 12.65 19.43 19.99
C SER A 25 11.98 18.10 19.66
N SER A 26 12.38 17.04 20.35
CA SER A 26 11.73 15.72 20.23
C SER A 26 10.35 15.64 20.91
N SER A 27 9.89 16.71 21.57
CA SER A 27 8.53 16.81 22.12
C SER A 27 7.56 17.52 21.18
N THR A 28 8.06 18.41 20.31
CA THR A 28 7.21 19.24 19.43
C THR A 28 7.52 19.10 17.94
N GLY A 29 8.65 18.49 17.58
CA GLY A 29 9.12 18.35 16.20
C GLY A 29 9.74 19.62 15.64
N GLN A 30 9.82 20.67 16.45
CA GLN A 30 10.34 21.96 16.03
C GLN A 30 11.87 21.90 15.89
N ALA A 31 12.36 22.20 14.70
CA ALA A 31 13.78 22.50 14.45
C ALA A 31 13.95 23.99 14.16
N VAL A 32 14.95 24.63 14.79
CA VAL A 32 15.27 26.05 14.55
C VAL A 32 16.71 26.17 14.09
N ILE A 33 16.92 26.85 12.97
CA ILE A 33 18.24 27.13 12.39
C ILE A 33 18.40 28.65 12.35
N ASN A 34 19.28 29.20 13.18
CA ASN A 34 19.34 30.65 13.44
C ASN A 34 20.04 31.46 12.35
N SER A 35 20.74 30.81 11.40
CA SER A 35 21.44 31.50 10.32
C SER A 35 21.52 30.64 9.08
N VAL A 36 20.51 30.77 8.23
CA VAL A 36 20.43 30.12 6.93
C VAL A 36 20.89 31.12 5.87
N THR A 37 22.06 30.90 5.29
CA THR A 37 22.60 31.73 4.18
C THR A 37 22.63 30.97 2.85
N GLY A 38 21.89 29.87 2.75
CA GLY A 38 21.75 29.03 1.55
C GLY A 38 20.53 28.13 1.63
N ASP A 39 20.34 27.23 0.67
CA ASP A 39 19.19 26.33 0.66
C ASP A 39 19.28 25.32 1.82
N VAL A 40 18.17 25.17 2.55
CA VAL A 40 18.00 24.14 3.59
C VAL A 40 17.14 23.04 2.99
N SER A 41 17.69 21.83 2.88
CA SER A 41 16.91 20.63 2.56
C SER A 41 16.70 19.79 3.84
N VAL A 42 15.45 19.41 4.06
CA VAL A 42 15.07 18.38 5.03
C VAL A 42 14.50 17.24 4.21
N GLU A 43 15.26 16.15 4.11
CA GLU A 43 14.91 14.99 3.29
C GLU A 43 14.37 13.88 4.19
N GLY A 44 13.14 13.44 3.92
CA GLY A 44 12.60 12.18 4.40
C GLY A 44 12.40 11.27 3.21
N SER A 45 12.93 10.04 3.29
CA SER A 45 12.79 9.05 2.23
C SER A 45 11.44 8.34 2.35
N ALA A 46 10.72 8.26 1.24
CA ALA A 46 9.49 7.48 1.18
C ALA A 46 9.26 6.96 -0.24
N SER A 47 9.00 5.66 -0.31
CA SER A 47 8.64 4.91 -1.51
C SER A 47 7.31 5.34 -2.11
N CYS A 48 7.30 6.20 -3.13
CA CYS A 48 6.06 6.91 -3.49
C CYS A 48 5.81 7.12 -4.98
N LEU A 49 4.53 7.35 -5.27
CA LEU A 49 4.01 7.81 -6.56
C LEU A 49 3.96 9.34 -6.58
N VAL A 50 4.37 9.95 -7.68
CA VAL A 50 4.27 11.41 -7.85
C VAL A 50 2.82 11.85 -8.04
N GLU A 51 2.47 13.05 -7.55
CA GLU A 51 1.17 13.72 -7.74
C GLU A 51 0.66 13.61 -9.18
N GLY A 52 -0.65 13.42 -9.33
CA GLY A 52 -1.32 13.26 -10.63
C GLY A 52 -1.27 11.84 -11.21
N THR A 53 -0.56 10.89 -10.57
CA THR A 53 -0.62 9.46 -10.93
C THR A 53 -2.07 8.96 -10.84
N LYS A 54 -2.54 8.25 -11.89
CA LYS A 54 -3.91 7.76 -11.99
C LYS A 54 -4.05 6.40 -11.33
N ILE A 55 -4.93 6.28 -10.35
CA ILE A 55 -5.28 5.02 -9.70
C ILE A 55 -6.60 4.51 -10.25
N LEU A 56 -6.63 3.25 -10.69
CA LEU A 56 -7.84 2.60 -11.20
C LEU A 56 -8.79 2.24 -10.05
N LEU A 57 -10.04 2.68 -10.15
CA LEU A 57 -11.11 2.36 -9.21
C LEU A 57 -11.90 1.13 -9.67
N ALA A 58 -12.63 0.51 -8.74
CA ALA A 58 -13.46 -0.67 -9.02
C ALA A 58 -14.57 -0.43 -10.07
N ASN A 59 -15.02 0.82 -10.21
CA ASN A 59 -16.02 1.21 -11.21
C ASN A 59 -15.43 1.47 -12.61
N GLY A 60 -14.13 1.21 -12.82
CA GLY A 60 -13.44 1.40 -14.09
C GLY A 60 -13.05 2.85 -14.40
N LYS A 61 -13.30 3.80 -13.48
CA LYS A 61 -12.80 5.18 -13.57
C LYS A 61 -11.41 5.30 -12.94
N TYR A 62 -10.74 6.39 -13.24
CA TYR A 62 -9.49 6.76 -12.58
C TYR A 62 -9.70 7.94 -11.64
N LYS A 63 -8.91 7.97 -10.58
CA LYS A 63 -8.80 9.08 -9.65
C LYS A 63 -7.32 9.38 -9.44
N ASN A 64 -6.97 10.65 -9.20
CA ASN A 64 -5.57 10.96 -8.93
C ASN A 64 -5.17 10.43 -7.56
N VAL A 65 -3.89 10.07 -7.41
CA VAL A 65 -3.34 9.50 -6.16
C VAL A 65 -3.54 10.44 -4.96
N GLU A 66 -3.43 11.75 -5.16
CA GLU A 66 -3.63 12.76 -4.11
C GLU A 66 -5.05 12.78 -3.54
N ASP A 67 -6.03 12.44 -4.38
CA ASP A 67 -7.45 12.47 -4.05
C ASP A 67 -7.95 11.14 -3.45
N ILE A 68 -7.11 10.09 -3.39
CA ILE A 68 -7.50 8.81 -2.82
C ILE A 68 -7.72 8.93 -1.31
N GLY A 69 -8.86 8.41 -0.86
CA GLY A 69 -9.26 8.26 0.53
C GLY A 69 -9.63 6.82 0.88
N TYR A 70 -9.84 6.57 2.17
CA TYR A 70 -10.13 5.22 2.71
C TYR A 70 -11.43 4.58 2.19
N TYR A 71 -12.27 5.31 1.47
CA TYR A 71 -13.55 4.85 0.93
C TYR A 71 -13.55 4.67 -0.58
N ASP A 72 -12.45 4.99 -1.25
CA ASP A 72 -12.29 4.67 -2.66
C ASP A 72 -12.05 3.15 -2.76
N LEU A 73 -12.99 2.43 -3.38
CA LEU A 73 -12.78 1.02 -3.68
C LEU A 73 -11.86 0.91 -4.89
N LEU A 74 -10.62 0.46 -4.67
CA LEU A 74 -9.58 0.42 -5.70
C LEU A 74 -9.63 -0.90 -6.46
N ALA A 75 -9.28 -0.86 -7.74
CA ALA A 75 -8.94 -2.07 -8.48
C ALA A 75 -7.52 -2.51 -8.09
N VAL A 76 -7.37 -3.82 -7.87
CA VAL A 76 -6.11 -4.46 -7.51
C VAL A 76 -5.93 -5.73 -8.34
N TRP A 77 -4.72 -6.24 -8.43
CA TRP A 77 -4.51 -7.61 -8.89
C TRP A 77 -4.65 -8.57 -7.72
N ASN A 78 -5.62 -9.49 -7.79
CA ASN A 78 -5.82 -10.51 -6.76
C ASN A 78 -4.89 -11.69 -7.04
N TYR A 79 -3.82 -11.80 -6.27
CA TYR A 79 -2.81 -12.83 -6.48
C TYR A 79 -3.29 -14.23 -6.09
N LYS A 80 -4.37 -14.39 -5.32
CA LYS A 80 -4.93 -15.72 -5.04
C LYS A 80 -5.75 -16.24 -6.22
N GLU A 81 -6.42 -15.34 -6.94
CA GLU A 81 -7.29 -15.70 -8.04
C GLU A 81 -6.63 -15.55 -9.42
N GLY A 82 -5.56 -14.76 -9.55
CA GLY A 82 -4.88 -14.48 -10.82
C GLY A 82 -5.74 -13.62 -11.76
N LYS A 83 -6.48 -12.67 -11.20
CA LYS A 83 -7.37 -11.76 -11.95
C LYS A 83 -7.54 -10.44 -11.19
N LYS A 84 -8.15 -9.45 -11.86
CA LYS A 84 -8.55 -8.20 -11.21
C LYS A 84 -9.52 -8.46 -10.04
N GLY A 85 -9.19 -7.91 -8.87
CA GLY A 85 -10.02 -7.87 -7.67
C GLY A 85 -10.20 -6.45 -7.17
N TYR A 86 -10.77 -6.30 -5.96
CA TYR A 86 -11.04 -4.98 -5.38
C TYR A 86 -10.69 -4.94 -3.90
N ALA A 87 -10.08 -3.83 -3.47
CA ALA A 87 -9.71 -3.63 -2.08
C ALA A 87 -9.82 -2.16 -1.69
N TYR A 88 -10.17 -1.91 -0.43
CA TYR A 88 -10.04 -0.59 0.15
C TYR A 88 -8.59 -0.36 0.61
N PRO A 89 -8.12 0.90 0.60
CA PRO A 89 -6.90 1.29 1.28
C PRO A 89 -6.96 0.90 2.76
N ILE A 90 -5.85 0.40 3.29
CA ILE A 90 -5.66 0.18 4.72
C ILE A 90 -4.67 1.16 5.33
N TRP A 91 -3.83 1.78 4.49
CA TRP A 91 -2.91 2.84 4.89
C TRP A 91 -2.72 3.81 3.72
N ILE A 92 -2.71 5.11 3.99
CA ILE A 92 -2.51 6.16 2.98
C ILE A 92 -1.53 7.18 3.55
N LEU A 93 -0.44 7.40 2.84
CA LEU A 93 0.54 8.44 3.17
C LEU A 93 -0.07 9.83 2.95
N SER A 94 0.13 10.72 3.92
CA SER A 94 -0.12 12.16 3.77
C SER A 94 0.89 12.76 2.80
N ALA A 95 0.50 13.79 2.04
CA ALA A 95 1.36 14.37 1.01
C ALA A 95 2.79 14.65 1.51
N GLY A 96 3.77 13.98 0.89
CA GLY A 96 5.18 14.26 1.08
C GLY A 96 5.72 15.12 -0.06
N HIS A 97 6.97 15.57 0.07
CA HIS A 97 7.63 16.42 -0.92
C HIS A 97 9.04 15.91 -1.22
N ALA A 98 9.45 16.00 -2.49
CA ALA A 98 10.81 15.72 -2.91
C ALA A 98 11.27 16.73 -3.97
N ASN A 99 12.58 16.87 -4.13
CA ASN A 99 13.21 17.74 -5.13
C ASN A 99 13.57 17.01 -6.43
N GLU A 100 13.26 15.72 -6.50
CA GLU A 100 13.57 14.88 -7.64
C GLU A 100 12.60 13.70 -7.72
N TYR A 101 12.45 13.17 -8.93
CA TYR A 101 11.76 11.90 -9.19
C TYR A 101 12.45 11.13 -10.31
N LEU A 102 12.19 9.84 -10.35
CA LEU A 102 12.56 8.96 -11.46
C LEU A 102 11.36 8.80 -12.38
N LYS A 103 11.54 9.07 -13.68
CA LYS A 103 10.53 8.84 -14.71
C LYS A 103 10.95 7.67 -15.58
N SER A 104 10.15 6.60 -15.53
CA SER A 104 10.28 5.42 -16.37
C SER A 104 9.27 5.51 -17.52
N SER A 105 9.75 5.44 -18.76
CA SER A 105 8.93 5.52 -19.99
C SER A 105 8.90 4.17 -20.70
N PHE A 106 7.76 3.79 -21.24
CA PHE A 106 7.50 2.46 -21.77
C PHE A 106 7.13 2.45 -23.26
N SER A 107 7.24 1.28 -23.88
CA SER A 107 7.08 1.08 -25.33
C SER A 107 5.69 1.43 -25.90
N ASP A 108 4.65 1.49 -25.05
CA ASP A 108 3.30 1.92 -25.42
C ASP A 108 3.10 3.45 -25.30
N GLY A 109 4.16 4.20 -25.01
CA GLY A 109 4.12 5.65 -24.79
C GLY A 109 3.69 6.06 -23.38
N SER A 110 3.35 5.10 -22.51
CA SER A 110 3.02 5.40 -21.11
C SER A 110 4.28 5.64 -20.27
N TYR A 111 4.09 6.19 -19.07
CA TYR A 111 5.16 6.44 -18.13
C TYR A 111 4.68 6.29 -16.68
N LEU A 112 5.64 6.08 -15.79
CA LEU A 112 5.45 6.10 -14.34
C LEU A 112 6.52 7.01 -13.71
N LYS A 113 6.07 7.88 -12.80
CA LYS A 113 6.95 8.79 -12.04
C LYS A 113 6.94 8.37 -10.57
N THR A 114 8.11 8.11 -10.02
CA THR A 114 8.27 7.63 -8.63
C THR A 114 9.34 8.41 -7.89
N VAL A 115 9.20 8.45 -6.57
CA VAL A 115 10.20 9.00 -5.64
C VAL A 115 10.80 7.85 -4.86
N ASP A 116 12.13 7.89 -4.70
CA ASP A 116 12.93 6.83 -4.08
C ASP A 116 12.59 5.45 -4.66
N THR A 117 12.43 4.45 -3.79
CA THR A 117 12.14 3.07 -4.14
C THR A 117 10.64 2.89 -4.36
N HIS A 118 10.18 2.46 -5.53
CA HIS A 118 8.79 2.02 -5.71
C HIS A 118 8.78 0.83 -6.65
N SER A 119 7.93 -0.15 -6.39
CA SER A 119 8.08 -1.43 -7.06
C SER A 119 7.02 -1.66 -8.12
N ILE A 120 7.43 -2.29 -9.22
CA ILE A 120 6.61 -2.65 -10.36
C ILE A 120 6.79 -4.14 -10.66
N PHE A 121 5.73 -4.79 -11.15
CA PHE A 121 5.83 -6.21 -11.50
C PHE A 121 6.59 -6.41 -12.82
N ASP A 122 7.77 -7.04 -12.74
CA ASP A 122 8.55 -7.47 -13.89
C ASP A 122 8.10 -8.85 -14.35
N VAL A 123 7.65 -8.94 -15.59
CA VAL A 123 7.12 -10.17 -16.21
C VAL A 123 8.23 -11.17 -16.53
N GLY A 124 9.42 -10.69 -16.90
CA GLY A 124 10.56 -11.55 -17.22
C GLY A 124 11.14 -12.25 -15.99
N LYS A 125 11.18 -11.54 -14.85
CA LYS A 125 11.60 -12.09 -13.56
C LYS A 125 10.45 -12.71 -12.77
N ASN A 126 9.21 -12.44 -13.17
CA ASN A 126 7.98 -12.93 -12.55
C ASN A 126 7.90 -12.56 -11.05
N GLN A 127 8.23 -11.32 -10.72
CA GLN A 127 8.24 -10.75 -9.37
C GLN A 127 8.17 -9.22 -9.39
N PHE A 128 7.84 -8.60 -8.27
CA PHE A 128 8.04 -7.17 -8.07
C PHE A 128 9.52 -6.85 -7.97
N ILE A 129 9.95 -5.80 -8.67
CA ILE A 129 11.29 -5.22 -8.56
C ILE A 129 11.17 -3.73 -8.31
N SER A 130 12.08 -3.17 -7.50
CA SER A 130 12.14 -1.72 -7.32
C SER A 130 12.57 -1.04 -8.62
N ILE A 131 11.98 0.10 -8.94
CA ILE A 131 12.24 0.83 -10.20
C ILE A 131 13.65 1.45 -10.21
N ASP A 132 14.26 1.67 -9.05
CA ASP A 132 15.64 2.13 -8.86
C ASP A 132 16.64 0.98 -8.65
N ASP A 133 16.19 -0.28 -8.77
CA ASP A 133 17.06 -1.46 -8.68
C ASP A 133 18.01 -1.54 -9.88
N ILE A 134 19.25 -1.97 -9.64
CA ILE A 134 20.27 -2.13 -10.68
C ILE A 134 19.86 -3.13 -11.77
N ASP A 135 19.02 -4.11 -11.42
CA ASP A 135 18.53 -5.10 -12.37
C ASP A 135 17.29 -4.62 -13.15
N PHE A 136 16.70 -3.46 -12.80
CA PHE A 136 15.60 -2.87 -13.56
C PHE A 136 16.15 -1.90 -14.62
N THR A 137 16.30 -2.41 -15.84
CA THR A 137 17.01 -1.76 -16.95
C THR A 137 16.15 -1.69 -18.21
N VAL A 138 16.59 -0.88 -19.19
CA VAL A 138 15.94 -0.82 -20.50
C VAL A 138 15.86 -2.23 -21.11
N GLY A 139 14.67 -2.60 -21.61
CA GLY A 139 14.36 -3.95 -22.09
C GLY A 139 13.55 -4.81 -21.11
N ASN A 140 13.49 -4.44 -19.83
CA ASN A 140 12.64 -5.13 -18.87
C ASN A 140 11.16 -4.99 -19.25
N LYS A 141 10.41 -6.09 -19.16
CA LYS A 141 8.98 -6.12 -19.46
C LYS A 141 8.19 -6.04 -18.16
N VAL A 142 7.26 -5.09 -18.07
CA VAL A 142 6.42 -4.89 -16.89
C VAL A 142 4.96 -5.20 -17.17
N ALA A 143 4.24 -5.63 -16.15
CA ALA A 143 2.83 -5.97 -16.26
C ALA A 143 1.93 -4.73 -16.16
N LYS A 144 0.92 -4.69 -17.04
CA LYS A 144 -0.19 -3.73 -17.01
C LYS A 144 -1.53 -4.44 -17.05
N VAL A 145 -2.54 -3.80 -16.46
CA VAL A 145 -3.92 -4.29 -16.43
C VAL A 145 -4.83 -3.19 -16.91
N ASP A 146 -5.61 -3.46 -17.95
CA ASP A 146 -6.59 -2.49 -18.44
C ASP A 146 -7.82 -2.39 -17.53
N LYS A 147 -8.69 -1.41 -17.79
CA LYS A 147 -9.95 -1.24 -17.05
C LYS A 147 -10.87 -2.46 -17.09
N ASN A 148 -10.75 -3.35 -18.07
CA ASN A 148 -11.54 -4.57 -18.19
C ASN A 148 -10.93 -5.74 -17.38
N GLY A 149 -9.68 -5.62 -16.94
CA GLY A 149 -8.94 -6.66 -16.23
C GLY A 149 -8.06 -7.51 -17.14
N ASN A 150 -7.82 -7.09 -18.38
CA ASN A 150 -6.92 -7.80 -19.29
C ASN A 150 -5.47 -7.49 -18.92
N LEU A 151 -4.70 -8.55 -18.67
CA LEU A 151 -3.27 -8.45 -18.41
C LEU A 151 -2.50 -8.36 -19.74
N TYR A 152 -1.58 -7.41 -19.82
CA TYR A 152 -0.64 -7.25 -20.94
C TYR A 152 0.71 -6.75 -20.41
N SER A 153 1.72 -6.70 -21.27
CA SER A 153 3.05 -6.22 -20.88
C SER A 153 3.59 -5.17 -21.84
N VAL A 154 4.42 -4.30 -21.29
CA VAL A 154 5.13 -3.24 -22.03
C VAL A 154 6.59 -3.24 -21.63
N GLU A 155 7.44 -2.71 -22.49
CA GLU A 155 8.89 -2.73 -22.29
C GLU A 155 9.37 -1.37 -21.78
N LEU A 156 10.26 -1.37 -20.78
CA LEU A 156 10.95 -0.16 -20.34
C LEU A 156 11.89 0.30 -21.46
N ILE A 157 11.68 1.50 -21.99
CA ILE A 157 12.51 2.06 -23.07
C ILE A 157 13.45 3.16 -22.59
N LYS A 158 13.16 3.79 -21.45
CA LYS A 158 13.95 4.90 -20.91
C LYS A 158 13.69 5.11 -19.42
N GLN A 159 14.74 5.44 -18.68
CA GLN A 159 14.64 6.02 -17.35
C GLN A 159 15.38 7.37 -17.31
N GLU A 160 14.78 8.35 -16.67
CA GLU A 160 15.35 9.69 -16.50
C GLU A 160 15.10 10.19 -15.08
N LYS A 161 16.16 10.64 -14.40
CA LYS A 161 16.06 11.36 -13.13
C LYS A 161 15.80 12.83 -13.43
N VAL A 162 14.75 13.39 -12.83
CA VAL A 162 14.30 14.75 -13.08
C VAL A 162 14.34 15.52 -11.76
N SER A 163 15.09 16.63 -11.73
CA SER A 163 15.14 17.54 -10.58
C SER A 163 14.02 18.57 -10.69
N GLU A 164 12.98 18.39 -9.88
CA GLU A 164 11.77 19.20 -9.84
C GLU A 164 11.16 19.06 -8.45
N PHE A 165 10.73 20.17 -7.84
CA PHE A 165 9.99 20.12 -6.58
C PHE A 165 8.60 19.56 -6.84
N ILE A 166 8.31 18.38 -6.27
CA ILE A 166 7.06 17.66 -6.48
C ILE A 166 6.45 17.21 -5.16
N LYS A 167 5.16 16.88 -5.22
CA LYS A 167 4.48 16.13 -4.16
C LYS A 167 4.41 14.66 -4.51
N TYR A 168 4.41 13.83 -3.48
CA TYR A 168 4.27 12.39 -3.63
C TYR A 168 3.31 11.79 -2.61
N TYR A 169 2.82 10.60 -2.95
CA TYR A 169 1.77 9.88 -2.23
C TYR A 169 2.04 8.37 -2.26
N HIS A 170 1.52 7.66 -1.28
CA HIS A 170 1.59 6.21 -1.22
C HIS A 170 0.30 5.62 -0.64
N ILE A 171 -0.10 4.46 -1.15
CA ILE A 171 -1.33 3.76 -0.78
C ILE A 171 -1.02 2.28 -0.64
N ILE A 172 -1.38 1.71 0.52
CA ILE A 172 -1.34 0.27 0.74
C ILE A 172 -2.78 -0.23 0.83
N THR A 173 -3.12 -1.19 -0.02
CA THR A 173 -4.41 -1.90 0.06
C THR A 173 -4.32 -3.12 0.96
N SER A 174 -5.44 -3.51 1.55
CA SER A 174 -5.52 -4.77 2.30
C SER A 174 -5.21 -6.00 1.44
N TYR A 175 -4.54 -6.98 2.05
CA TYR A 175 -4.22 -8.31 1.56
C TYR A 175 -3.21 -8.41 0.40
N ASN A 176 -3.46 -7.71 -0.71
CA ASN A 176 -2.62 -7.80 -1.91
C ASN A 176 -1.50 -6.75 -1.95
N HIS A 177 -1.54 -5.70 -1.12
CA HIS A 177 -0.51 -4.64 -1.09
C HIS A 177 -0.20 -4.00 -2.45
N ASN A 178 -1.10 -4.07 -3.42
CA ASN A 178 -0.87 -3.48 -4.74
C ASN A 178 -1.96 -2.50 -5.10
N VAL A 179 -1.60 -1.58 -5.98
CA VAL A 179 -2.52 -0.67 -6.65
C VAL A 179 -2.20 -0.67 -8.15
N ILE A 180 -3.25 -0.46 -8.95
CA ILE A 180 -3.13 -0.29 -10.40
C ILE A 180 -2.94 1.21 -10.67
N SER A 181 -1.69 1.60 -10.96
CA SER A 181 -1.21 2.99 -11.11
C SER A 181 -0.82 3.25 -12.57
N ASN A 182 -1.48 4.16 -13.27
CA ASN A 182 -1.33 4.35 -14.73
C ASN A 182 -1.39 3.00 -15.49
N ASP A 183 -2.29 2.11 -15.05
CA ASP A 183 -2.45 0.72 -15.49
C ASP A 183 -1.34 -0.27 -15.10
N PHE A 184 -0.23 0.20 -14.51
CA PHE A 184 0.81 -0.68 -13.99
C PHE A 184 0.40 -1.33 -12.67
N ILE A 185 0.74 -2.60 -12.49
CA ILE A 185 0.62 -3.25 -11.18
C ILE A 185 1.83 -2.84 -10.34
N THR A 186 1.59 -2.08 -9.27
CA THR A 186 2.65 -1.52 -8.42
C THR A 186 2.42 -1.83 -6.94
N THR A 187 3.50 -1.91 -6.18
CA THR A 187 3.50 -2.01 -4.69
C THR A 187 4.48 -0.98 -4.14
N ASP A 188 4.55 -0.85 -2.82
CA ASP A 188 5.57 -0.06 -2.13
C ASP A 188 7.02 -0.47 -2.44
N GLY A 189 7.98 0.27 -1.91
CA GLY A 189 9.41 -0.05 -2.06
C GLY A 189 9.81 -1.35 -1.35
N ASN A 190 8.94 -1.92 -0.52
CA ASN A 190 9.15 -3.21 0.11
C ASN A 190 8.62 -4.35 -0.77
N ALA A 191 9.15 -4.48 -1.98
CA ALA A 191 8.79 -5.54 -2.94
C ALA A 191 8.73 -6.93 -2.31
N PHE A 192 9.55 -7.18 -1.28
CA PHE A 192 9.58 -8.44 -0.56
C PHE A 192 8.20 -8.86 -0.01
N PHE A 193 7.37 -7.93 0.49
CA PHE A 193 6.03 -8.26 0.99
C PHE A 193 5.13 -8.83 -0.10
N ALA A 194 5.16 -8.23 -1.28
CA ALA A 194 4.39 -8.71 -2.43
C ALA A 194 4.97 -10.02 -2.98
N ASN A 195 6.29 -10.19 -2.90
CA ASN A 195 7.05 -11.37 -3.36
C ASN A 195 7.12 -12.52 -2.34
N VAL A 196 6.27 -12.52 -1.31
CA VAL A 196 6.26 -13.58 -0.28
C VAL A 196 6.06 -14.98 -0.84
N TYR A 197 5.36 -15.08 -1.96
CA TYR A 197 5.21 -16.33 -2.70
C TYR A 197 5.62 -16.13 -4.14
N GLN A 198 6.13 -17.22 -4.73
CA GLN A 198 6.35 -17.29 -6.16
C GLN A 198 5.04 -17.11 -6.92
N PHE A 199 5.12 -16.42 -8.05
CA PHE A 199 4.01 -16.23 -8.97
C PHE A 199 4.01 -17.30 -10.06
N ASP A 200 2.83 -17.64 -10.59
CA ASP A 200 2.70 -18.34 -11.87
C ASP A 200 2.58 -17.34 -13.03
N ASN A 201 2.40 -17.85 -14.25
CA ASN A 201 2.29 -17.02 -15.46
C ASN A 201 1.06 -16.09 -15.49
N ASN A 202 0.05 -16.32 -14.64
CA ASN A 202 -1.11 -15.45 -14.48
C ASN A 202 -0.94 -14.50 -13.29
N MET A 203 0.31 -14.33 -12.82
CA MET A 203 0.63 -13.56 -11.63
C MET A 203 -0.20 -14.01 -10.42
N LYS A 204 -0.42 -15.32 -10.29
CA LYS A 204 -1.10 -15.93 -9.15
C LYS A 204 -0.06 -16.53 -8.21
N TRP A 205 -0.22 -16.31 -6.91
CA TRP A 205 0.63 -16.92 -5.91
C TRP A 205 0.52 -18.43 -5.90
N ASN A 206 1.67 -19.07 -5.64
CA ASN A 206 1.75 -20.50 -5.47
C ASN A 206 0.95 -20.95 -4.22
N GLY A 207 -0.15 -21.67 -4.44
CA GLY A 207 -1.04 -22.12 -3.37
C GLY A 207 -0.38 -23.05 -2.34
N LYS A 208 0.68 -23.78 -2.71
CA LYS A 208 1.45 -24.61 -1.77
C LYS A 208 2.25 -23.75 -0.80
N GLU A 209 2.91 -22.71 -1.28
CA GLU A 209 3.66 -21.76 -0.45
C GLU A 209 2.73 -20.98 0.47
N MET A 210 1.60 -20.49 -0.06
CA MET A 210 0.54 -19.87 0.75
C MET A 210 0.08 -20.78 1.89
N SER A 211 -0.10 -22.07 1.62
CA SER A 211 -0.53 -23.04 2.63
C SER A 211 0.52 -23.31 3.70
N LEU A 212 1.81 -23.21 3.35
CA LEU A 212 2.92 -23.34 4.29
C LEU A 212 3.02 -22.10 5.19
N ALA A 213 2.97 -20.90 4.62
CA ALA A 213 3.04 -19.65 5.37
C ALA A 213 1.84 -19.42 6.30
N LYS A 214 0.66 -20.00 6.01
CA LYS A 214 -0.47 -20.01 6.96
C LYS A 214 -0.16 -20.71 8.28
N LYS A 215 0.79 -21.65 8.29
CA LYS A 215 1.25 -22.34 9.51
C LYS A 215 2.23 -21.48 10.32
N SER A 216 2.62 -20.33 9.81
CA SER A 216 3.69 -19.51 10.35
C SER A 216 3.25 -18.63 11.53
N HIS A 217 4.23 -18.26 12.35
CA HIS A 217 4.10 -18.14 13.81
C HIS A 217 4.21 -16.73 14.40
N TYR A 218 4.41 -15.66 13.62
CA TYR A 218 4.24 -14.34 14.23
C TYR A 218 2.79 -14.13 14.62
N THR A 219 2.61 -13.56 15.80
CA THR A 219 1.33 -13.29 16.43
C THR A 219 1.14 -11.78 16.54
N TYR A 220 -0.07 -11.34 16.86
CA TYR A 220 -0.29 -9.92 17.11
C TYR A 220 0.53 -9.41 18.31
N ASP A 221 0.80 -10.26 19.31
CA ASP A 221 1.63 -9.87 20.45
C ASP A 221 3.04 -9.44 20.05
N ASP A 222 3.56 -9.96 18.94
CA ASP A 222 4.84 -9.52 18.40
C ASP A 222 4.80 -8.07 17.90
N PHE A 223 3.65 -7.57 17.44
CA PHE A 223 3.51 -6.27 16.76
C PHE A 223 2.62 -5.26 17.49
N LYS A 224 1.96 -5.63 18.58
CA LYS A 224 0.93 -4.82 19.24
C LYS A 224 1.38 -3.43 19.68
N ASP A 225 2.67 -3.29 19.98
CA ASP A 225 3.26 -2.01 20.40
C ASP A 225 3.62 -1.10 19.21
N LEU A 226 3.64 -1.67 18.00
CA LEU A 226 4.02 -0.98 16.76
C LEU A 226 2.79 -0.60 15.94
N ILE A 227 1.84 -1.52 15.77
CA ILE A 227 0.68 -1.33 14.88
C ILE A 227 -0.62 -1.82 15.52
N PRO A 228 -1.77 -1.22 15.16
CA PRO A 228 -3.07 -1.76 15.53
C PRO A 228 -3.36 -3.10 14.84
N TYR A 229 -4.22 -3.91 15.48
CA TYR A 229 -4.64 -5.22 14.98
C TYR A 229 -5.15 -5.21 13.52
N GLY A 230 -5.86 -4.16 13.12
CA GLY A 230 -6.33 -4.02 11.73
C GLY A 230 -5.20 -3.98 10.70
N LEU A 231 -4.11 -3.26 10.98
CA LEU A 231 -2.92 -3.26 10.11
C LEU A 231 -2.20 -4.59 10.17
N TYR A 232 -2.09 -5.23 11.33
CA TYR A 232 -1.51 -6.57 11.45
C TYR A 232 -2.20 -7.59 10.54
N GLU A 233 -3.54 -7.63 10.56
CA GLU A 233 -4.33 -8.53 9.72
C GLU A 233 -4.29 -8.15 8.25
N GLY A 234 -4.51 -6.87 7.93
CA GLY A 234 -4.62 -6.45 6.54
C GLY A 234 -3.28 -6.41 5.81
N LEU A 235 -2.17 -6.21 6.52
CA LEU A 235 -0.82 -6.35 5.99
C LEU A 235 -0.31 -7.80 5.98
N ARG A 236 -1.10 -8.73 6.53
CA ARG A 236 -0.77 -10.17 6.65
C ARG A 236 0.55 -10.43 7.35
N LEU A 237 0.85 -9.68 8.41
CA LEU A 237 2.16 -9.77 9.08
C LEU A 237 2.42 -11.13 9.72
N LYS A 238 1.37 -11.91 10.02
CA LYS A 238 1.51 -13.32 10.40
C LYS A 238 2.38 -14.10 9.41
N GLU A 239 2.14 -13.88 8.12
CA GLU A 239 2.77 -14.63 7.03
C GLU A 239 4.24 -14.23 6.84
N ALA A 240 4.66 -13.06 7.33
CA ALA A 240 6.03 -12.61 7.25
C ALA A 240 7.03 -13.52 7.96
N SER A 241 6.58 -14.32 8.93
CA SER A 241 7.45 -15.34 9.56
C SER A 241 7.92 -16.42 8.58
N TYR A 242 7.32 -16.53 7.38
CA TYR A 242 7.86 -17.33 6.27
C TYR A 242 9.25 -16.84 5.82
N PHE A 243 9.53 -15.55 6.00
CA PHE A 243 10.84 -14.95 5.71
C PHE A 243 11.85 -15.08 6.84
N LYS A 244 11.55 -15.76 7.96
CA LYS A 244 12.48 -15.86 9.10
C LYS A 244 13.87 -16.41 8.72
N LYS A 245 13.96 -17.18 7.62
CA LYS A 245 15.23 -17.67 7.05
C LYS A 245 16.08 -16.60 6.35
N TYR A 246 15.51 -15.44 6.03
CA TYR A 246 16.14 -14.34 5.30
C TYR A 246 16.14 -13.03 6.09
N LEU A 247 15.17 -12.84 6.98
CA LEU A 247 14.94 -11.61 7.73
C LEU A 247 14.44 -11.96 9.14
N ASP A 248 15.18 -11.57 10.17
CA ASP A 248 14.74 -11.77 11.56
C ASP A 248 13.59 -10.81 11.94
N LEU A 249 12.95 -11.07 13.10
CA LEU A 249 11.79 -10.31 13.55
C LEU A 249 12.11 -8.84 13.83
N ASP A 250 13.28 -8.54 14.39
CA ASP A 250 13.64 -7.19 14.78
C ASP A 250 13.91 -6.32 13.55
N THR A 251 14.62 -6.89 12.56
CA THR A 251 14.83 -6.23 11.26
C THR A 251 13.50 -6.07 10.52
N PHE A 252 12.62 -7.06 10.59
CA PHE A 252 11.28 -6.94 10.00
C PHE A 252 10.44 -5.83 10.67
N LYS A 253 10.47 -5.74 12.01
CA LYS A 253 9.81 -4.65 12.76
C LYS A 253 10.39 -3.29 12.41
N TYR A 254 11.71 -3.20 12.21
CA TYR A 254 12.36 -1.99 11.74
C TYR A 254 11.77 -1.55 10.39
N TYR A 255 11.66 -2.44 9.40
CA TYR A 255 11.05 -2.09 8.11
C TYR A 255 9.60 -1.63 8.23
N ILE A 256 8.77 -2.29 9.04
CA ILE A 256 7.39 -1.84 9.30
C ILE A 256 7.40 -0.44 9.94
N ASN A 257 8.29 -0.20 10.90
CA ASN A 257 8.38 1.09 11.57
C ASN A 257 8.77 2.22 10.60
N GLU A 258 9.78 2.01 9.76
CA GLU A 258 10.23 3.02 8.79
C GLU A 258 9.19 3.27 7.70
N SER A 259 8.62 2.21 7.12
CA SER A 259 7.73 2.33 5.96
C SER A 259 6.29 2.70 6.31
N VAL A 260 5.75 2.18 7.41
CA VAL A 260 4.33 2.31 7.76
C VAL A 260 4.08 3.32 8.88
N ILE A 261 5.01 3.46 9.84
CA ILE A 261 4.73 4.18 11.10
C ILE A 261 5.35 5.57 11.17
N LYS A 262 6.63 5.72 10.83
CA LYS A 262 7.31 7.03 10.84
C LYS A 262 6.75 8.00 9.82
N ASN A 263 6.13 7.47 8.78
CA ASN A 263 5.50 8.24 7.73
C ASN A 263 4.15 8.81 8.18
N HIS A 264 3.96 10.11 8.00
CA HIS A 264 2.68 10.77 8.25
C HIS A 264 1.61 10.15 7.36
N HIS A 265 0.58 9.54 7.96
CA HIS A 265 -0.52 8.91 7.24
C HIS A 265 -1.84 9.58 7.55
N LYS A 266 -2.78 9.49 6.61
CA LYS A 266 -4.16 9.92 6.81
C LYS A 266 -4.76 9.07 7.94
N SER A 267 -5.47 9.68 8.87
CA SER A 267 -6.15 8.91 9.92
C SER A 267 -7.32 8.11 9.34
N PRO A 268 -7.58 6.89 9.84
CA PRO A 268 -8.84 6.21 9.56
C PRO A 268 -10.00 7.03 10.14
N VAL A 269 -11.23 6.70 9.75
CA VAL A 269 -12.39 7.49 10.18
C VAL A 269 -12.89 7.03 11.55
N TYR A 270 -13.37 7.99 12.32
CA TYR A 270 -13.93 7.80 13.65
C TYR A 270 -15.41 8.19 13.65
N ASP A 271 -16.23 7.46 14.40
CA ASP A 271 -17.58 7.90 14.72
C ASP A 271 -17.58 9.05 15.73
N LYS A 272 -18.76 9.62 15.98
CA LYS A 272 -18.97 10.71 16.95
C LYS A 272 -18.51 10.37 18.39
N ASP A 273 -18.39 9.09 18.71
CA ASP A 273 -18.00 8.59 20.03
C ASP A 273 -16.48 8.25 20.05
N GLY A 274 -15.73 8.61 19.01
CA GLY A 274 -14.29 8.41 18.91
C GLY A 274 -13.88 6.97 18.60
N ASN A 275 -14.78 6.12 18.12
CA ASN A 275 -14.43 4.75 17.71
C ASN A 275 -14.04 4.70 16.24
N ARG A 276 -13.00 3.94 15.92
CA ARG A 276 -12.67 3.64 14.51
C ARG A 276 -13.83 2.92 13.83
N ILE A 277 -14.17 3.37 12.63
CA ILE A 277 -15.20 2.76 11.79
C ILE A 277 -14.64 2.40 10.42
N TRP A 278 -15.15 1.32 9.88
CA TRP A 278 -14.69 0.71 8.63
C TRP A 278 -15.87 0.47 7.70
N LEU A 279 -15.64 0.70 6.41
CA LEU A 279 -16.68 0.57 5.40
C LEU A 279 -16.82 -0.90 5.00
N VAL A 280 -18.02 -1.47 5.11
CA VAL A 280 -18.34 -2.82 4.66
C VAL A 280 -19.42 -2.75 3.60
N THR A 281 -19.09 -3.16 2.37
CA THR A 281 -19.99 -3.10 1.21
C THR A 281 -20.20 -4.46 0.57
N ILE A 282 -21.38 -4.64 -0.04
CA ILE A 282 -21.71 -5.82 -0.85
C ILE A 282 -22.06 -5.37 -2.28
N SER A 283 -21.62 -6.08 -3.31
CA SER A 283 -21.87 -5.76 -4.74
C SER A 283 -23.35 -5.65 -5.15
N THR A 284 -24.29 -6.17 -4.34
CA THR A 284 -25.74 -6.03 -4.58
C THR A 284 -26.31 -4.70 -4.11
N GLU A 285 -25.50 -3.87 -3.44
CA GLU A 285 -25.92 -2.62 -2.82
C GLU A 285 -25.39 -1.45 -3.65
N ASP A 286 -26.25 -0.48 -3.94
CA ASP A 286 -25.79 0.80 -4.49
C ASP A 286 -25.01 1.53 -3.37
N ILE A 287 -23.68 1.51 -3.46
CA ILE A 287 -22.78 2.08 -2.46
C ILE A 287 -23.13 3.55 -2.18
N ASN A 288 -23.64 4.29 -3.17
CA ASN A 288 -24.01 5.70 -3.02
C ASN A 288 -25.30 5.90 -2.21
N GLN A 289 -26.18 4.89 -2.11
CA GLN A 289 -27.44 4.99 -1.36
C GLN A 289 -27.30 4.54 0.10
N PHE A 290 -26.22 3.84 0.47
CA PHE A 290 -26.14 3.14 1.76
C PHE A 290 -24.85 3.39 2.56
N ILE A 291 -24.00 4.33 2.15
CA ILE A 291 -22.67 4.52 2.76
C ILE A 291 -22.73 4.67 4.30
N ASP A 292 -23.73 5.39 4.83
CA ASP A 292 -23.92 5.57 6.27
C ASP A 292 -24.26 4.27 7.03
N LYS A 293 -24.96 3.33 6.38
CA LYS A 293 -25.31 2.01 6.96
C LYS A 293 -24.20 0.97 6.76
N SER A 294 -23.29 1.22 5.82
CA SER A 294 -22.16 0.36 5.48
C SER A 294 -21.02 0.47 6.50
N PHE A 295 -20.99 1.51 7.33
CA PHE A 295 -19.99 1.61 8.40
C PHE A 295 -20.22 0.58 9.51
N LYS A 296 -19.11 -0.01 9.97
CA LYS A 296 -19.04 -0.92 11.12
C LYS A 296 -17.94 -0.45 12.04
N LYS A 297 -18.23 -0.40 13.34
CA LYS A 297 -17.24 -0.15 14.37
C LYS A 297 -16.18 -1.25 14.33
N GLU A 298 -14.93 -0.87 14.49
CA GLU A 298 -13.82 -1.81 14.56
C GLU A 298 -14.05 -2.87 15.67
N ALA A 299 -13.58 -4.09 15.41
CA ALA A 299 -13.73 -5.25 16.27
C ALA A 299 -15.18 -5.70 16.53
N THR A 300 -16.16 -5.20 15.76
CA THR A 300 -17.54 -5.68 15.81
C THR A 300 -17.82 -6.72 14.73
N TYR A 301 -18.84 -7.55 14.95
CA TYR A 301 -19.25 -8.56 13.97
C TYR A 301 -20.14 -7.95 12.90
N TYR A 302 -19.79 -8.22 11.65
CA TYR A 302 -20.68 -8.12 10.51
C TYR A 302 -21.33 -9.48 10.26
N ILE A 303 -22.64 -9.50 10.06
CA ILE A 303 -23.41 -10.72 9.74
C ILE A 303 -23.82 -10.64 8.29
N PHE A 304 -23.46 -11.66 7.50
CA PHE A 304 -23.79 -11.70 6.09
C PHE A 304 -25.31 -11.84 5.89
N PRO A 305 -25.96 -10.99 5.07
CA PRO A 305 -27.39 -11.04 4.87
C PRO A 305 -27.88 -12.40 4.36
N ILE A 306 -29.07 -12.81 4.81
CA ILE A 306 -29.76 -13.99 4.27
C ILE A 306 -30.63 -13.54 3.10
N LYS A 307 -30.17 -13.79 1.87
CA LYS A 307 -30.89 -13.48 0.62
C LYS A 307 -31.12 -14.78 -0.15
N LYS A 308 -32.37 -15.02 -0.59
CA LYS A 308 -32.79 -16.27 -1.25
C LYS A 308 -31.94 -16.65 -2.48
N ASP A 309 -31.52 -15.64 -3.23
CA ASP A 309 -30.79 -15.82 -4.49
C ASP A 309 -29.27 -15.62 -4.33
N VAL A 310 -28.73 -15.70 -3.11
CA VAL A 310 -27.29 -15.58 -2.87
C VAL A 310 -26.77 -16.89 -2.28
N LYS A 311 -25.87 -17.56 -3.01
CA LYS A 311 -25.19 -18.79 -2.56
C LYS A 311 -24.12 -18.51 -1.53
N PHE A 312 -23.29 -17.49 -1.78
CA PHE A 312 -22.23 -17.05 -0.88
C PHE A 312 -21.75 -15.63 -1.23
N TYR A 313 -20.98 -15.04 -0.34
CA TYR A 313 -20.29 -13.77 -0.47
C TYR A 313 -18.79 -14.03 -0.60
N LEU A 314 -18.18 -13.48 -1.65
CA LEU A 314 -16.74 -13.57 -1.90
C LEU A 314 -16.07 -12.27 -1.44
N ASP A 315 -15.11 -12.32 -0.53
CA ASP A 315 -14.27 -11.16 -0.21
C ASP A 315 -13.43 -10.80 -1.44
N ALA A 316 -13.62 -9.59 -1.97
CA ALA A 316 -13.01 -9.16 -3.23
C ALA A 316 -11.49 -8.98 -3.14
N SER A 317 -10.95 -8.83 -1.92
CA SER A 317 -9.53 -8.64 -1.69
C SER A 317 -8.78 -9.97 -1.64
N ASN A 318 -9.32 -10.98 -0.97
CA ASN A 318 -8.61 -12.22 -0.66
C ASN A 318 -9.30 -13.49 -1.17
N GLY A 319 -10.43 -13.36 -1.86
CA GLY A 319 -11.20 -14.46 -2.43
C GLY A 319 -11.69 -15.49 -1.39
N GLU A 320 -11.87 -15.12 -0.13
CA GLU A 320 -12.51 -15.98 0.88
C GLU A 320 -14.02 -15.99 0.71
N LYS A 321 -14.63 -17.14 1.01
CA LYS A 321 -16.07 -17.37 0.86
C LYS A 321 -16.74 -17.34 2.22
N TYR A 322 -17.86 -16.64 2.30
CA TYR A 322 -18.73 -16.55 3.46
C TYR A 322 -20.16 -16.87 3.05
N PHE A 323 -20.85 -17.71 3.81
CA PHE A 323 -22.22 -18.09 3.53
C PHE A 323 -23.22 -17.12 4.19
N PRO A 324 -24.45 -17.04 3.68
CA PRO A 324 -25.51 -16.29 4.33
C PRO A 324 -25.66 -16.66 5.82
N GLY A 325 -25.65 -15.66 6.71
CA GLY A 325 -25.70 -15.85 8.16
C GLY A 325 -24.34 -16.00 8.84
N ASP A 326 -23.24 -16.20 8.09
CA ASP A 326 -21.89 -16.19 8.65
C ASP A 326 -21.58 -14.85 9.31
N LYS A 327 -20.62 -14.88 10.25
CA LYS A 327 -20.15 -13.69 10.95
C LYS A 327 -18.66 -13.50 10.74
N ILE A 328 -18.25 -12.27 10.50
CA ILE A 328 -16.85 -11.87 10.43
C ILE A 328 -16.63 -10.65 11.33
N LYS A 329 -15.49 -10.62 12.03
CA LYS A 329 -15.09 -9.44 12.80
C LYS A 329 -14.38 -8.43 11.89
N ILE A 330 -14.80 -7.17 11.93
CA ILE A 330 -14.32 -6.12 11.03
C ILE A 330 -13.17 -5.34 11.69
N TYR A 331 -12.01 -5.33 11.04
CA TYR A 331 -10.83 -4.58 11.50
C TYR A 331 -10.28 -3.59 10.47
N TYR A 332 -10.81 -3.61 9.25
CA TYR A 332 -10.52 -2.70 8.16
C TYR A 332 -11.68 -2.75 7.16
N SER A 333 -11.77 -1.76 6.27
CA SER A 333 -12.81 -1.69 5.24
C SER A 333 -12.75 -2.90 4.30
N ARG A 334 -13.90 -3.48 3.95
CA ARG A 334 -13.98 -4.68 3.09
C ARG A 334 -15.11 -4.57 2.08
N HIS A 335 -14.87 -5.13 0.91
CA HIS A 335 -15.89 -5.28 -0.14
C HIS A 335 -16.14 -6.76 -0.42
N PHE A 336 -17.41 -7.14 -0.46
CA PHE A 336 -17.84 -8.50 -0.75
C PHE A 336 -18.68 -8.56 -2.03
N ILE A 337 -18.45 -9.56 -2.85
CA ILE A 337 -19.22 -9.82 -4.06
C ILE A 337 -20.24 -10.92 -3.76
N ALA A 338 -21.52 -10.61 -3.87
CA ALA A 338 -22.57 -11.62 -3.73
C ALA A 338 -22.62 -12.51 -4.99
N ILE A 339 -22.55 -13.82 -4.81
CA ILE A 339 -22.61 -14.82 -5.87
C ILE A 339 -23.98 -15.50 -5.83
N LYS A 340 -24.70 -15.47 -6.95
CA LYS A 340 -26.06 -16.00 -7.10
C LYS A 340 -26.11 -17.46 -7.53
#